data_AF-A0A8T5D4E3-F1
#
_entry.id   AF-A0A8T5D4E3-F1
#
_cell.length_a   1.000
_cell.length_b   1.000
_cell.length_c   1.000
_cell.angle_alpha   90.00
_cell.angle_beta   90.00
_cell.angle_gamma   90.00
#
_symmetry.space_group_name_H-M   'P 1'
#
loop_
_entity.id
_entity.type
_entity.pdbx_description
1 polymer ?
#
loop_
_entity_poly.entity_id
_entity_poly.type
_entity_poly.pdbx_seq_one_letter_code
_entity_poly.pdbx_strand_id
1 'polypeptide(L)'
;MSTIFEASGVGGALSLVFVFILVFAVMYALLKKVGFLGKSDGLNAMVAFIFAMLTAMSPGSEIVIGSFLPWFFMFMFLVLMIFMFFMFIGVNNESMENVTKHSAVITVALIAIIAMFLLALTKAYGPFLMVTQGTGFWATTKRLIFSRNVLGLLFMLIIASRTISFLGENK
;
A
#
# COMPACT_ATOMS: atom_id res chain seq x y z
N MET A 1 -14.25 -5.38 22.49
CA MET A 1 -14.72 -6.77 22.38
C MET A 1 -13.92 -7.39 21.25
N SER A 2 -13.07 -8.37 21.54
CA SER A 2 -12.31 -9.07 20.51
C SER A 2 -13.27 -9.81 19.59
N THR A 3 -13.13 -9.61 18.29
CA THR A 3 -13.97 -10.35 17.32
C THR A 3 -13.55 -11.81 17.31
N ILE A 4 -14.45 -12.74 16.95
CA ILE A 4 -14.17 -14.19 16.89
C ILE A 4 -12.95 -14.50 16.00
N PHE A 5 -12.67 -13.62 15.03
CA PHE A 5 -11.49 -13.67 14.16
C PHE A 5 -10.17 -13.32 14.87
N GLU A 6 -10.18 -12.48 15.90
CA GLU A 6 -9.00 -12.17 16.71
C GLU A 6 -8.69 -13.27 17.70
N ALA A 7 -9.72 -13.90 18.29
CA ALA A 7 -9.56 -15.01 19.23
C ALA A 7 -8.98 -16.28 18.59
N SER A 8 -9.16 -16.45 17.28
CA SER A 8 -8.66 -17.59 16.51
C SER A 8 -7.27 -17.38 15.90
N GLY A 9 -6.66 -16.20 16.06
CA GLY A 9 -5.37 -15.84 15.45
C GLY A 9 -5.42 -15.63 13.92
N VAL A 10 -6.55 -15.95 13.29
CA VAL A 10 -6.76 -15.80 11.84
C VAL A 10 -6.82 -14.33 11.42
N GLY A 11 -7.36 -13.45 12.29
CA GLY A 11 -7.44 -12.02 12.02
C GLY A 11 -6.09 -11.35 11.77
N GLY A 12 -5.04 -11.78 12.49
CA GLY A 12 -3.67 -11.27 12.28
C GLY A 12 -3.07 -11.73 10.95
N ALA A 13 -3.27 -13.00 10.59
CA ALA A 13 -2.79 -13.53 9.31
C ALA A 13 -3.49 -12.88 8.11
N LEU A 14 -4.81 -12.67 8.21
CA LEU A 14 -5.58 -11.98 7.16
C LEU A 14 -5.16 -10.52 7.01
N SER A 15 -4.96 -9.82 8.13
CA SER A 15 -4.40 -8.45 8.14
C SER A 15 -3.10 -8.38 7.32
N LEU A 16 -2.14 -9.27 7.59
CA LEU A 16 -0.85 -9.29 6.91
C LEU A 16 -0.98 -9.58 5.41
N VAL A 17 -1.85 -10.50 5.02
CA VAL A 17 -2.11 -10.81 3.60
C VAL A 17 -2.77 -9.62 2.89
N PHE A 18 -3.73 -8.96 3.53
CA PHE A 18 -4.38 -7.77 2.97
C PHE A 18 -3.39 -6.61 2.81
N VAL A 19 -2.54 -6.38 3.81
CA VAL A 19 -1.47 -5.39 3.76
C VAL A 19 -0.57 -5.65 2.55
N PHE A 20 -0.14 -6.89 2.41
CA PHE A 20 0.72 -7.31 1.30
C PHE A 20 0.06 -7.05 -0.06
N ILE A 21 -1.18 -7.51 -0.27
CA ILE A 21 -1.89 -7.34 -1.55
C ILE A 21 -2.10 -5.86 -1.89
N LEU A 22 -2.49 -5.05 -0.90
CA LEU A 22 -2.76 -3.62 -1.11
C LEU A 22 -1.48 -2.88 -1.51
N VAL A 23 -0.39 -3.07 -0.75
CA VAL A 23 0.89 -2.42 -1.05
C VAL A 23 1.44 -2.89 -2.39
N PHE A 24 1.31 -4.19 -2.70
CA PHE A 24 1.70 -4.75 -3.99
C PHE A 24 0.96 -4.08 -5.14
N ALA A 25 -0.37 -4.02 -5.08
CA ALA A 25 -1.19 -3.46 -6.14
C ALA A 25 -0.87 -1.97 -6.37
N VAL A 26 -0.73 -1.19 -5.28
CA VAL A 26 -0.41 0.23 -5.35
C VAL A 26 0.99 0.45 -5.91
N MET A 27 2.01 -0.26 -5.41
CA MET A 27 3.37 -0.10 -5.92
C MET A 27 3.52 -0.58 -7.35
N TYR A 28 2.87 -1.66 -7.74
CA TYR A 28 2.87 -2.13 -9.12
C TYR A 28 2.23 -1.11 -10.05
N ALA A 29 1.07 -0.55 -9.67
CA ALA A 29 0.41 0.50 -10.45
C ALA A 29 1.27 1.77 -10.56
N LEU A 30 1.93 2.18 -9.48
CA LEU A 30 2.85 3.31 -9.49
C LEU A 30 4.06 3.06 -10.41
N LEU A 31 4.72 1.91 -10.28
CA LEU A 31 5.86 1.54 -11.11
C LEU A 31 5.47 1.47 -12.59
N LYS A 32 4.30 0.90 -12.90
CA LYS A 32 3.76 0.83 -14.26
C LYS A 32 3.48 2.22 -14.85
N LYS A 33 2.99 3.16 -14.04
CA LYS A 33 2.70 4.53 -14.48
C LYS A 33 3.97 5.38 -14.64
N VAL A 34 4.93 5.25 -13.73
CA VAL A 34 6.18 6.04 -13.75
C VAL A 34 7.16 5.49 -14.79
N GLY A 35 7.13 4.18 -15.07
CA GLY A 35 8.04 3.55 -16.02
C GLY A 35 9.49 3.51 -15.56
N PHE A 36 9.73 3.64 -14.24
CA PHE A 36 11.06 3.83 -13.65
C PHE A 36 12.06 2.69 -13.98
N LEU A 37 11.57 1.45 -14.08
CA LEU A 37 12.38 0.25 -14.35
C LEU A 37 12.23 -0.24 -15.80
N GLY A 38 11.76 0.63 -16.69
CA GLY A 38 11.48 0.29 -18.09
C GLY A 38 10.08 -0.31 -18.31
N LYS A 39 9.84 -0.79 -19.54
CA LYS A 39 8.54 -1.32 -20.00
C LYS A 39 8.31 -2.80 -19.66
N SER A 40 9.21 -3.42 -18.89
CA SER A 40 9.08 -4.83 -18.53
C SER A 40 8.10 -4.97 -17.35
N ASP A 41 6.88 -5.41 -17.65
CA ASP A 41 5.84 -5.67 -16.64
C ASP A 41 6.31 -6.68 -15.57
N GLY A 42 7.16 -7.65 -15.94
CA GLY A 42 7.73 -8.62 -15.00
C GLY A 42 8.67 -8.01 -13.96
N LEU A 43 9.54 -7.08 -14.38
CA LEU A 43 10.44 -6.37 -13.46
C LEU A 43 9.67 -5.47 -12.49
N ASN A 44 8.65 -4.77 -13.01
CA ASN A 44 7.78 -3.93 -12.18
C ASN A 44 7.03 -4.78 -11.12
N ALA A 45 6.53 -5.96 -11.49
CA ALA A 45 5.87 -6.87 -10.57
C ALA A 45 6.83 -7.42 -9.51
N MET A 46 8.05 -7.84 -9.89
CA MET A 46 9.06 -8.32 -8.94
C MET A 46 9.43 -7.25 -7.90
N VAL A 47 9.68 -6.02 -8.34
CA VAL A 47 10.04 -4.94 -7.41
C VAL A 47 8.87 -4.57 -6.50
N ALA A 48 7.65 -4.48 -7.05
CA ALA A 48 6.45 -4.27 -6.23
C ALA A 48 6.25 -5.39 -5.20
N PHE A 49 6.53 -6.65 -5.58
CA PHE A 49 6.43 -7.80 -4.69
C PHE A 49 7.42 -7.70 -3.53
N ILE A 50 8.69 -7.38 -3.82
CA ILE A 50 9.70 -7.20 -2.79
C ILE A 50 9.26 -6.09 -1.84
N PHE A 51 8.89 -4.91 -2.35
CA PHE A 51 8.42 -3.78 -1.55
C PHE A 51 7.21 -4.11 -0.68
N ALA A 52 6.25 -4.85 -1.23
CA ALA A 52 5.07 -5.30 -0.50
C ALA A 52 5.44 -6.25 0.64
N MET A 53 6.34 -7.22 0.40
CA MET A 53 6.89 -8.08 1.45
C MET A 53 7.58 -7.26 2.55
N LEU A 54 8.43 -6.29 2.18
CA LEU A 54 9.12 -5.45 3.15
C LEU A 54 8.15 -4.67 4.03
N THR A 55 7.10 -4.15 3.40
CA THR A 55 6.09 -3.34 4.07
C THR A 55 5.21 -4.23 4.95
N ALA A 56 4.83 -5.43 4.49
CA ALA A 56 4.01 -6.35 5.27
C ALA A 56 4.71 -6.88 6.52
N MET A 57 6.04 -7.01 6.49
CA MET A 57 6.83 -7.43 7.66
C MET A 57 7.12 -6.27 8.64
N SER A 58 6.75 -5.04 8.29
CA SER A 58 6.94 -3.88 9.16
C SER A 58 5.77 -3.74 10.13
N PRO A 59 6.01 -3.72 11.46
CA PRO A 59 4.93 -3.59 12.45
C PRO A 59 4.17 -2.25 12.33
N GLY A 60 4.80 -1.22 11.75
CA GLY A 60 4.12 0.06 11.49
C GLY A 60 3.03 -0.05 10.42
N SER A 61 3.16 -0.99 9.48
CA SER A 61 2.24 -1.12 8.34
C SER A 61 0.88 -1.66 8.75
N GLU A 62 0.82 -2.54 9.76
CA GLU A 62 -0.44 -3.04 10.31
C GLU A 62 -1.28 -1.89 10.88
N ILE A 63 -0.65 -0.91 11.54
CA ILE A 63 -1.33 0.26 12.10
C ILE A 63 -1.85 1.18 10.99
N VAL A 64 -1.01 1.45 9.98
CA VAL A 64 -1.39 2.27 8.82
C VAL A 64 -2.59 1.65 8.11
N ILE A 65 -2.53 0.35 7.84
CA ILE A 65 -3.51 -0.33 6.99
C ILE A 65 -4.76 -0.68 7.76
N GLY A 66 -4.65 -1.07 9.04
CA GLY A 66 -5.81 -1.21 9.93
C GLY A 66 -6.57 0.11 10.09
N SER A 67 -5.87 1.26 10.03
CA SER A 67 -6.53 2.57 10.01
C SER A 67 -7.09 2.94 8.63
N PHE A 68 -6.46 2.51 7.53
CA PHE A 68 -6.86 2.85 6.16
C PHE A 68 -8.01 2.00 5.62
N LEU A 69 -8.05 0.70 5.95
CA LEU A 69 -9.02 -0.27 5.46
C LEU A 69 -10.48 0.16 5.67
N PRO A 70 -10.91 0.62 6.87
CA PRO A 70 -12.29 1.03 7.09
C PRO A 70 -12.72 2.17 6.15
N TRP A 71 -11.86 3.16 5.95
CA TRP A 71 -12.12 4.28 5.02
C TRP A 71 -12.13 3.83 3.58
N PHE A 72 -11.21 2.93 3.20
CA PHE A 72 -11.17 2.37 1.87
C PHE A 72 -12.46 1.58 1.54
N PHE A 73 -12.92 0.73 2.46
CA PHE A 73 -14.19 0.01 2.30
C PHE A 73 -15.39 0.95 2.24
N MET A 74 -15.44 1.97 3.10
CA MET A 74 -16.51 2.96 3.08
C MET A 74 -16.53 3.73 1.75
N PHE A 75 -15.37 4.13 1.24
CA PHE A 75 -15.25 4.81 -0.05
C PHE A 75 -15.65 3.89 -1.21
N MET A 76 -15.17 2.65 -1.22
CA MET A 76 -15.52 1.65 -2.24
C MET A 76 -17.02 1.34 -2.23
N PHE A 77 -17.62 1.22 -1.04
CA PHE A 77 -19.07 1.03 -0.88
C PHE A 77 -19.86 2.24 -1.39
N LEU A 78 -19.41 3.46 -1.08
CA LEU A 78 -20.03 4.69 -1.57
C LEU A 78 -19.94 4.81 -3.09
N VAL A 79 -18.78 4.52 -3.67
CA VAL A 79 -18.59 4.49 -5.13
C VAL A 79 -19.54 3.46 -5.75
N LEU A 80 -19.61 2.25 -5.19
CA LEU A 80 -20.52 1.20 -5.66
C LEU A 80 -22.00 1.63 -5.56
N MET A 81 -22.41 2.30 -4.47
CA MET A 81 -23.75 2.88 -4.35
C MET A 81 -24.04 3.93 -5.44
N ILE A 82 -23.08 4.81 -5.72
CA ILE A 82 -23.22 5.81 -6.78
C ILE A 82 -23.39 5.13 -8.14
N PHE A 83 -22.58 4.09 -8.44
CA PHE A 83 -22.72 3.30 -9.67
C PHE A 83 -24.09 2.63 -9.76
N MET A 84 -24.56 1.99 -8.68
CA MET A 84 -25.89 1.39 -8.65
C MET A 84 -26.98 2.44 -8.87
N PHE A 85 -26.90 3.60 -8.23
CA PHE A 85 -27.86 4.69 -8.38
C PHE A 85 -27.95 5.19 -9.82
N PHE A 86 -26.82 5.39 -10.49
CA PHE A 86 -26.81 5.76 -11.90
C PHE A 86 -27.40 4.67 -12.80
N MET A 87 -27.16 3.40 -12.49
CA MET A 87 -27.78 2.28 -13.20
C MET A 87 -29.31 2.26 -12.99
N PHE A 88 -29.80 2.58 -11.79
CA PHE A 88 -31.24 2.72 -11.50
C PHE A 88 -31.92 3.86 -12.26
N ILE A 89 -31.20 4.95 -12.54
CA ILE A 89 -31.70 6.08 -13.35
C ILE A 89 -31.69 5.74 -14.86
N GLY A 90 -31.21 4.56 -15.25
CA GLY A 90 -31.13 4.14 -16.64
C GLY A 90 -29.96 4.78 -17.40
N VAL A 91 -28.91 5.20 -16.69
CA VAL A 91 -27.68 5.68 -17.32
C VAL A 91 -27.00 4.50 -18.00
N ASN A 92 -26.96 4.51 -19.34
CA ASN A 92 -26.25 3.50 -20.12
C ASN A 92 -24.74 3.50 -19.81
N ASN A 93 -24.12 2.32 -19.92
CA ASN A 93 -22.69 2.12 -19.65
C ASN A 93 -21.78 3.09 -20.45
N GLU A 94 -22.20 3.50 -21.65
CA GLU A 94 -21.48 4.45 -22.51
C GLU A 94 -21.38 5.86 -21.89
N SER A 95 -22.41 6.29 -21.14
CA SER A 95 -22.42 7.58 -20.45
C SER A 95 -21.52 7.57 -19.20
N MET A 96 -21.39 6.42 -18.53
CA MET A 96 -20.48 6.26 -17.39
C MET A 96 -19.00 6.33 -17.80
N GLU A 97 -18.68 5.83 -18.99
CA GLU A 97 -17.33 5.92 -19.54
C GLU A 97 -16.92 7.37 -19.85
N ASN A 98 -17.87 8.24 -20.18
CA ASN A 98 -17.62 9.67 -20.38
C ASN A 98 -17.50 10.45 -19.06
N VAL A 99 -18.24 10.06 -18.02
CA VAL A 99 -18.11 10.69 -16.68
C VAL A 99 -16.74 10.38 -16.05
N THR A 100 -16.24 9.17 -16.23
CA THR A 100 -14.89 8.79 -15.76
C THR A 100 -13.76 9.45 -16.56
N LYS A 101 -14.04 10.02 -17.74
CA LYS A 101 -13.08 10.83 -18.53
C LYS A 101 -13.05 12.31 -18.12
N HIS A 102 -14.01 12.78 -17.32
CA HIS A 102 -14.00 14.17 -16.85
C HIS A 102 -12.91 14.40 -15.79
N SER A 103 -11.90 15.20 -16.16
CA SER A 103 -10.75 15.54 -15.32
C SER A 103 -11.14 16.06 -13.93
N ALA A 104 -12.26 16.76 -13.79
CA ALA A 104 -12.72 17.26 -12.49
C ALA A 104 -13.08 16.14 -11.50
N VAL A 105 -13.77 15.08 -11.97
CA VAL A 105 -14.18 13.95 -11.12
C VAL A 105 -12.94 13.16 -10.67
N ILE A 106 -12.00 12.92 -11.59
CA ILE A 106 -10.73 12.27 -11.27
C ILE A 106 -9.93 13.12 -10.27
N THR A 107 -9.85 14.43 -10.48
CA THR A 107 -9.07 15.33 -9.60
C THR A 107 -9.65 15.38 -8.20
N VAL A 108 -10.97 15.49 -8.05
CA VAL A 108 -11.65 15.49 -6.75
C VAL A 108 -11.47 14.14 -6.04
N ALA A 109 -11.65 13.02 -6.75
CA ALA A 109 -11.43 11.69 -6.18
C ALA A 109 -9.97 11.49 -5.73
N LEU A 110 -9.00 11.96 -6.53
CA LEU A 110 -7.58 11.88 -6.22
C LEU A 110 -7.22 12.73 -4.99
N ILE A 111 -7.74 13.96 -4.90
CA ILE A 111 -7.56 14.82 -3.72
C ILE A 111 -8.16 14.16 -2.48
N ALA A 112 -9.35 13.58 -2.58
CA ALA A 112 -9.99 12.88 -1.45
C ALA A 112 -9.17 11.67 -0.98
N ILE A 113 -8.64 10.86 -1.91
CA ILE A 113 -7.76 9.73 -1.59
C ILE A 113 -6.48 10.20 -0.91
N ILE A 114 -5.83 11.25 -1.44
CA ILE A 114 -4.60 11.80 -0.85
C ILE A 114 -4.88 12.36 0.55
N ALA A 115 -5.97 13.10 0.75
CA ALA A 115 -6.36 13.63 2.05
C ALA A 115 -6.62 12.51 3.08
N MET A 116 -7.36 11.47 2.68
CA MET A 116 -7.60 10.30 3.53
C MET A 116 -6.31 9.57 3.88
N PHE A 117 -5.40 9.42 2.90
CA PHE A 117 -4.10 8.81 3.11
C PHE A 117 -3.25 9.61 4.10
N LEU A 118 -3.22 10.94 3.99
CA LEU A 118 -2.50 11.82 4.93
C LEU A 118 -3.06 11.74 6.36
N LEU A 119 -4.39 11.66 6.51
CA LEU A 119 -5.02 11.46 7.82
C LEU A 119 -4.66 10.08 8.42
N ALA A 120 -4.65 9.03 7.60
CA ALA A 120 -4.24 7.70 8.03
C ALA A 120 -2.75 7.67 8.44
N LEU A 121 -1.87 8.31 7.68
CA LEU A 121 -0.45 8.47 8.02
C LEU A 121 -0.27 9.21 9.34
N THR A 122 -1.03 10.28 9.57
CA THR A 122 -0.96 11.05 10.81
C THR A 122 -1.41 10.22 12.00
N LYS A 123 -2.42 9.36 11.85
CA LYS A 123 -2.82 8.45 12.94
C LYS A 123 -1.79 7.35 13.20
N ALA A 124 -1.21 6.78 12.15
CA ALA A 124 -0.28 5.68 12.27
C ALA A 124 1.12 6.10 12.75
N TYR A 125 1.59 7.25 12.27
CA TYR A 125 2.92 7.78 12.59
C TYR A 125 2.88 8.98 13.54
N GLY A 126 1.71 9.53 13.88
CA GLY A 126 1.56 10.63 14.84
C GLY A 126 2.28 10.38 16.17
N PRO A 127 2.18 9.19 16.78
CA PRO A 127 2.95 8.85 17.98
C PRO A 127 4.47 8.79 17.76
N PHE A 128 4.94 8.48 16.54
CA PHE A 128 6.36 8.55 16.16
C PHE A 128 6.83 9.99 15.93
N LEU A 129 5.94 10.86 15.45
CA LEU A 129 6.20 12.29 15.21
C LEU A 129 6.15 13.10 16.51
N MET A 130 5.42 12.62 17.52
CA MET A 130 5.57 13.05 18.91
C MET A 130 6.85 12.43 19.49
N VAL A 131 7.99 12.90 18.99
CA VAL A 131 9.31 12.57 19.52
C VAL A 131 9.26 12.74 21.04
N THR A 132 9.36 11.62 21.76
CA THR A 132 9.70 11.62 23.18
C THR A 132 10.93 12.50 23.33
N GLN A 133 10.78 13.65 23.98
CA GLN A 133 11.86 14.59 24.22
C GLN A 133 12.98 13.85 24.95
N GLY A 134 14.01 13.38 24.22
CA GLY A 134 15.12 12.63 24.82
C GLY A 134 15.94 11.76 23.88
N THR A 135 15.38 11.22 22.79
CA THR A 135 16.16 10.41 21.83
C THR A 135 16.20 11.08 20.46
N GLY A 136 17.33 11.70 20.13
CA GLY A 136 17.50 12.44 18.87
C GLY A 136 17.23 11.56 17.64
N PHE A 137 16.70 12.18 16.59
CA PHE A 137 16.39 11.56 15.28
C PHE A 137 17.51 10.61 14.81
N TRP A 138 18.77 11.00 15.02
CA TRP A 138 19.94 10.21 14.64
C TRP A 138 20.06 8.86 15.38
N ALA A 139 19.70 8.81 16.67
CA ALA A 139 19.72 7.58 17.45
C ALA A 139 18.61 6.61 16.99
N THR A 140 17.43 7.15 16.71
CA THR A 140 16.29 6.38 16.18
C THR A 140 16.57 5.84 14.78
N THR A 141 17.10 6.67 13.88
CA THR A 141 17.46 6.27 12.51
C THR A 141 18.57 5.21 12.51
N LYS A 142 19.61 5.36 13.32
CA LYS A 142 20.63 4.31 13.48
C LYS A 142 20.04 3.00 13.97
N ARG A 143 19.20 3.03 15.00
CA ARG A 143 18.56 1.82 15.54
C ARG A 143 17.68 1.13 14.50
N LEU A 144 17.00 1.89 13.64
CA LEU A 144 16.17 1.34 12.58
C LEU A 144 17.02 0.64 11.50
N ILE A 145 18.06 1.32 11.01
CA ILE A 145 18.95 0.81 9.94
C ILE A 145 19.73 -0.42 10.44
N PHE A 146 20.17 -0.42 11.70
CA PHE A 146 20.89 -1.53 12.32
C PHE A 146 19.97 -2.52 13.04
N SER A 147 18.65 -2.50 12.78
CA SER A 147 17.76 -3.52 13.31
C SER A 147 18.00 -4.86 12.62
N ARG A 148 17.91 -5.97 13.37
CA ARG A 148 18.08 -7.34 12.85
C ARG A 148 17.20 -7.60 11.61
N ASN A 149 16.00 -7.04 11.60
CA ASN A 149 15.03 -7.22 10.51
C ASN A 149 15.46 -6.47 9.25
N VAL A 150 15.93 -5.22 9.36
CA VAL A 150 16.38 -4.42 8.20
C VAL A 150 17.67 -4.99 7.61
N LEU A 151 18.60 -5.44 8.44
CA LEU A 151 19.84 -6.09 7.98
C LEU A 151 19.56 -7.41 7.25
N GLY A 152 18.69 -8.26 7.80
CA GLY A 152 18.31 -9.52 7.14
C GLY A 152 17.63 -9.28 5.80
N LEU A 153 16.79 -8.24 5.73
CA LEU A 153 16.09 -7.83 4.52
C LEU A 153 17.06 -7.28 3.45
N LEU A 154 18.00 -6.42 3.84
CA LEU A 154 19.04 -5.91 2.93
C LEU A 154 19.88 -7.06 2.36
N PHE A 155 20.23 -8.02 3.22
CA PHE A 155 20.97 -9.20 2.82
C PHE A 155 20.20 -10.05 1.81
N MET A 156 18.91 -10.31 2.06
CA MET A 156 18.04 -11.03 1.13
C MET A 156 17.90 -10.31 -0.21
N LEU A 157 17.82 -8.97 -0.21
CA LEU A 157 17.70 -8.16 -1.42
C LEU A 157 18.98 -8.23 -2.27
N ILE A 158 20.16 -8.24 -1.64
CA ILE A 158 21.44 -8.41 -2.34
C ILE A 158 21.51 -9.79 -2.99
N ILE A 159 21.11 -10.85 -2.28
CA ILE A 159 21.09 -12.22 -2.82
C ILE A 159 20.13 -12.32 -4.00
N ALA A 160 18.91 -11.80 -3.86
CA ALA A 160 17.90 -11.81 -4.92
C ALA A 160 18.38 -11.05 -6.16
N SER A 161 18.96 -9.85 -5.98
CA SER A 161 19.52 -9.04 -7.06
C SER A 161 20.62 -9.78 -7.83
N ARG A 162 21.56 -10.41 -7.13
CA ARG A 162 22.63 -11.21 -7.75
C ARG A 162 22.10 -12.44 -8.47
N THR A 163 21.08 -13.08 -7.91
CA THR A 163 20.45 -14.27 -8.51
C THR A 163 19.76 -13.92 -9.83
N ILE A 164 19.03 -12.80 -9.87
CA ILE A 164 18.35 -12.33 -11.09
C ILE A 164 19.36 -11.92 -12.15
N SER A 165 20.43 -11.21 -11.77
CA SER A 165 21.50 -10.83 -12.70
C SER A 165 22.15 -12.05 -13.35
N PHE A 166 22.42 -13.10 -12.57
CA PHE A 166 23.01 -14.34 -13.06
C PHE A 166 22.08 -15.11 -14.01
N LEU A 167 20.76 -15.06 -13.78
CA LEU A 167 19.77 -15.62 -14.71
C LEU A 167 19.65 -14.81 -16.01
N GLY A 168 19.89 -13.49 -15.95
CA GLY A 168 19.81 -12.60 -17.11
C GLY A 168 21.00 -12.73 -18.06
N GLU A 169 22.20 -13.00 -17.54
CA GLU A 169 23.42 -13.17 -18.34
C GLU A 169 23.54 -14.52 -19.07
N ASN A 170 22.73 -15.53 -18.70
CA ASN A 170 22.73 -16.86 -19.33
C ASN A 170 21.68 -17.02 -20.45
N LYS A 171 21.34 -15.94 -21.15
CA LYS A 171 20.57 -15.95 -22.40
C LYS A 171 21.37 -15.26 -23.50
#